data_AF-A0A316QBE2-F1
#
_entry.id   AF-A0A316QBE2-F1
#
_cell.length_a   1.000
_cell.length_b   1.000
_cell.length_c   1.000
_cell.angle_alpha   90.00
_cell.angle_beta   90.00
_cell.angle_gamma   90.00
#
_symmetry.space_group_name_H-M   'P 1'
#
loop_
_entity.id
_entity.type
_entity.pdbx_description
1 polymer ?
#
loop_
_entity_poly.entity_id
_entity_poly.type
_entity_poly.pdbx_seq_one_letter_code
_entity_poly.pdbx_strand_id
1 'polypeptide(L)'
;MRTNLNGEQPANSAGSDIMPDKFKSGEQLLKAYEMLEAAFTRKSQRLKELLEENARLKGELMEKQPDLSGMIEDFKAYPEGAQYAPGLSAVLQSEPNLTPAGLLAALARVIRCECVPREQLLQDREFVEKYVLTNEDITEYILRKYLGGLLRGETPRSISGAGGFMPACERRRASSIEEAGKMAAQSFSGRR
;
A
#
# COMPACT_ATOMS: atom_id res chain seq x y z
N MET A 1 3.05 37.32 -42.12
CA MET A 1 1.92 38.19 -42.50
C MET A 1 2.34 39.63 -42.30
N ARG A 2 2.33 40.43 -43.38
CA ARG A 2 2.64 41.87 -43.38
C ARG A 2 1.33 42.64 -43.19
N THR A 3 1.26 43.55 -42.23
CA THR A 3 0.24 44.61 -42.14
C THR A 3 0.90 45.83 -41.48
N ASN A 4 1.50 46.68 -42.31
CA ASN A 4 1.00 48.00 -42.73
C ASN A 4 1.32 49.12 -41.72
N LEU A 5 2.48 49.73 -41.96
CA LEU A 5 2.84 51.08 -41.55
C LEU A 5 2.03 52.06 -42.41
N ASN A 6 0.99 52.69 -41.85
CA ASN A 6 0.46 53.92 -42.41
C ASN A 6 0.92 55.07 -41.52
N GLY A 7 1.92 55.81 -42.02
CA GLY A 7 2.24 57.12 -41.52
C GLY A 7 1.22 58.12 -42.05
N GLU A 8 0.53 58.79 -41.14
CA GLU A 8 -0.11 60.07 -41.41
C GLU A 8 0.51 61.09 -40.43
N GLN A 9 1.28 62.00 -40.99
CA GLN A 9 1.74 63.24 -40.35
C GLN A 9 0.75 64.37 -40.67
N PRO A 10 0.77 65.48 -39.92
CA PRO A 10 -0.41 65.97 -39.23
C PRO A 10 -1.07 67.14 -39.96
N ALA A 11 -2.40 67.17 -39.94
CA ALA A 11 -3.15 68.39 -40.23
C ALA A 11 -3.11 69.30 -39.00
N ASN A 12 -2.36 70.40 -39.10
CA ASN A 12 -2.45 71.53 -38.20
C ASN A 12 -3.88 72.12 -38.25
N SER A 13 -4.61 72.03 -37.15
CA SER A 13 -5.67 72.99 -36.84
C SER A 13 -5.63 73.33 -35.35
N ALA A 14 -5.64 74.64 -35.09
CA ALA A 14 -5.42 75.23 -33.79
C ALA A 14 -6.58 74.97 -32.82
N GLY A 15 -6.23 74.78 -31.54
CA GLY A 15 -6.96 75.28 -30.38
C GLY A 15 -8.41 74.81 -30.19
N SER A 16 -8.59 73.68 -29.52
CA SER A 16 -9.50 73.61 -28.37
C SER A 16 -9.23 72.33 -27.58
N ASP A 17 -9.15 72.50 -26.27
CA ASP A 17 -8.93 71.47 -25.26
C ASP A 17 -9.86 70.27 -25.46
N ILE A 18 -9.33 69.17 -25.99
CA ILE A 18 -9.81 67.84 -25.64
C ILE A 18 -8.95 67.38 -24.46
N MET A 19 -9.00 68.14 -23.36
CA MET A 19 -8.54 67.64 -22.06
C MET A 19 -9.62 66.68 -21.57
N PRO A 20 -9.35 65.38 -21.40
CA PRO A 20 -10.28 64.53 -20.69
C PRO A 20 -10.49 65.16 -19.31
N ASP A 21 -11.75 65.29 -18.88
CA ASP A 21 -12.26 65.99 -17.67
C ASP A 21 -11.63 65.55 -16.31
N LYS A 22 -10.58 64.73 -16.37
CA LYS A 22 -9.83 64.12 -15.27
C LYS A 22 -8.56 64.91 -14.88
N PHE A 23 -8.04 65.80 -15.73
CA PHE A 23 -6.80 66.55 -15.47
C PHE A 23 -7.00 68.07 -15.65
N LYS A 24 -6.48 68.87 -14.71
CA LYS A 24 -6.75 70.32 -14.65
C LYS A 24 -5.82 71.17 -15.52
N SER A 25 -4.73 70.61 -16.04
CA SER A 25 -3.79 71.26 -16.98
C SER A 25 -2.98 70.24 -17.77
N GLY A 26 -2.43 70.64 -18.92
CA GLY A 26 -1.57 69.77 -19.74
C GLY A 26 -0.29 69.32 -19.02
N GLU A 27 0.24 70.16 -18.12
CA GLU A 27 1.37 69.80 -17.26
C GLU A 27 1.02 68.68 -16.27
N GLN A 28 -0.21 68.64 -15.75
CA GLN A 28 -0.67 67.54 -14.89
C GLN A 28 -0.82 66.23 -15.66
N LEU A 29 -1.25 66.29 -16.91
CA LEU A 29 -1.33 65.11 -17.78
C LEU A 29 0.06 64.55 -18.08
N LEU A 30 1.02 65.42 -18.41
CA LEU A 30 2.40 65.01 -18.68
C LEU A 30 3.04 64.39 -17.43
N LYS A 31 2.86 65.00 -16.26
CA LYS A 31 3.32 64.46 -14.98
C LYS A 31 2.68 63.12 -14.63
N ALA A 32 1.38 62.93 -14.93
CA ALA A 32 0.70 61.66 -14.72
C ALA A 32 1.26 60.55 -15.65
N TYR A 33 1.61 60.90 -16.89
CA TYR A 33 2.24 59.98 -17.82
C TYR A 33 3.65 59.57 -17.35
N GLU A 34 4.48 60.53 -16.94
CA GLU A 34 5.81 60.25 -16.38
C GLU A 34 5.75 59.37 -15.13
N MET A 35 4.79 59.64 -14.23
CA MET A 35 4.57 58.80 -13.04
C MET A 35 4.12 57.39 -13.41
N LEU A 36 3.29 57.24 -14.43
CA LEU A 36 2.84 55.94 -14.93
C LEU A 36 3.98 55.15 -15.56
N GLU A 37 4.81 55.81 -16.37
CA GLU A 37 6.01 55.22 -16.96
C GLU A 37 7.02 54.78 -15.88
N ALA A 38 7.23 55.61 -14.86
CA ALA A 38 8.04 55.25 -13.69
C ALA A 38 7.44 54.07 -12.90
N ALA A 39 6.12 53.98 -12.78
CA ALA A 39 5.46 52.84 -12.12
C ALA A 39 5.58 51.56 -12.96
N PHE A 40 5.45 51.66 -14.29
CA PHE A 40 5.55 50.51 -15.19
C PHE A 40 6.98 49.94 -15.24
N THR A 41 7.99 50.80 -15.27
CA THR A 41 9.40 50.41 -15.21
C THR A 41 9.73 49.73 -13.88
N ARG A 42 9.33 50.30 -12.74
CA ARG A 42 9.50 49.67 -11.42
C ARG A 42 8.81 48.31 -11.33
N LYS A 43 7.59 48.19 -11.85
CA LYS A 43 6.86 46.90 -11.86
C LYS A 43 7.55 45.87 -12.73
N SER A 44 8.08 46.28 -13.88
CA SER A 44 8.82 45.39 -14.80
C SER A 44 10.14 44.92 -14.19
N GLN A 45 10.86 45.81 -13.50
CA GLN A 45 12.06 45.46 -12.74
C GLN A 45 11.73 44.47 -11.61
N ARG A 46 10.69 44.76 -10.82
CA ARG A 46 10.27 43.87 -9.73
C ARG A 46 9.81 42.50 -10.23
N LEU A 47 9.14 42.45 -11.38
CA LEU A 47 8.73 41.19 -12.01
C LEU A 47 9.95 40.37 -12.41
N LYS A 48 10.98 41.01 -12.97
CA LYS A 48 12.24 40.35 -13.34
C LYS A 48 12.94 39.76 -12.11
N GLU A 49 13.07 40.54 -11.03
CA GLU A 49 13.64 40.07 -9.77
C GLU A 49 12.89 38.85 -9.22
N LEU A 50 11.55 38.90 -9.20
CA LEU A 50 10.73 37.80 -8.70
C LEU A 50 10.85 36.55 -9.58
N LEU A 51 10.98 36.69 -10.90
CA LEU A 51 11.20 35.57 -11.80
C LEU A 51 12.58 34.93 -11.59
N GLU A 52 13.62 35.75 -11.40
CA GLU A 52 14.98 35.29 -11.08
C GLU A 52 15.01 34.58 -9.73
N GLU A 53 14.35 35.13 -8.71
CA GLU A 53 14.25 34.51 -7.38
C GLU A 53 13.46 33.20 -7.44
N ASN A 54 12.36 33.15 -8.20
CA ASN A 54 11.59 31.92 -8.38
C ASN A 54 12.41 30.84 -9.12
N ALA A 55 13.19 31.23 -10.13
CA ALA A 55 14.10 30.33 -10.83
C ALA A 55 15.20 29.80 -9.90
N ARG A 56 15.79 30.67 -9.07
CA ARG A 56 16.79 30.27 -8.07
C ARG A 56 16.21 29.29 -7.05
N LEU A 57 15.06 29.63 -6.45
CA LEU A 57 14.38 28.79 -5.47
C LEU A 57 13.99 27.44 -6.07
N LYS A 58 13.51 27.39 -7.32
CA LYS A 58 13.25 26.12 -8.02
C LYS A 58 14.51 25.29 -8.19
N GLY A 59 15.63 25.91 -8.56
CA GLY A 59 16.92 25.23 -8.65
C GLY A 59 17.37 24.63 -7.32
N GLU A 60 17.35 25.43 -6.25
CA GLU A 60 17.69 24.98 -4.88
C GLU A 60 16.78 23.84 -4.39
N LEU A 61 15.49 23.86 -4.77
CA LEU A 61 14.52 22.84 -4.39
C LEU A 61 14.76 21.53 -5.16
N MET A 62 15.10 21.62 -6.45
CA MET A 62 15.48 20.45 -7.26
C MET A 62 16.79 19.83 -6.79
N GLU A 63 17.81 20.62 -6.40
CA GLU A 63 19.06 20.09 -5.85
C GLU A 63 18.88 19.38 -4.49
N LYS A 64 17.91 19.84 -3.69
CA LYS A 64 17.60 19.25 -2.38
C LYS A 64 16.62 18.09 -2.43
N GLN A 65 16.02 17.80 -3.58
CA GLN A 65 15.13 16.65 -3.69
C GLN A 65 15.96 15.38 -3.60
N PRO A 66 15.72 14.52 -2.59
CA PRO A 66 16.43 13.26 -2.48
C PRO A 66 16.04 12.37 -3.65
N ASP A 67 17.02 11.63 -4.18
CA ASP A 67 16.78 10.63 -5.20
C ASP A 67 16.04 9.42 -4.60
N LEU A 68 14.71 9.50 -4.65
CA LEU A 68 13.82 8.44 -4.17
C LEU A 68 13.93 7.18 -5.03
N SER A 69 14.36 7.30 -6.29
CA SER A 69 14.59 6.15 -7.16
C SER A 69 15.80 5.35 -6.68
N GLY A 70 16.90 6.04 -6.38
CA GLY A 70 18.08 5.42 -5.77
C GLY A 70 17.77 4.71 -4.46
N MET A 71 16.94 5.32 -3.60
CA MET A 71 16.49 4.67 -2.36
C MET A 71 15.75 3.36 -2.61
N ILE A 72 14.89 3.27 -3.64
CA ILE A 72 14.19 2.01 -3.96
C ILE A 72 15.17 0.95 -4.48
N GLU A 73 16.22 1.35 -5.22
CA GLU A 73 17.26 0.42 -5.64
C GLU A 73 18.03 -0.15 -4.46
N ASP A 74 18.36 0.69 -3.47
CA ASP A 74 18.95 0.23 -2.20
C ASP A 74 18.01 -0.74 -1.46
N PHE A 75 16.69 -0.49 -1.49
CA PHE A 75 15.70 -1.39 -0.91
C PHE A 75 15.69 -2.79 -1.56
N LYS A 76 16.01 -2.90 -2.86
CA LYS A 76 16.11 -4.19 -3.55
C LYS A 76 17.31 -5.02 -3.09
N ALA A 77 18.34 -4.40 -2.51
CA ALA A 77 19.49 -5.12 -1.99
C ALA A 77 19.16 -5.97 -0.75
N TYR A 78 18.04 -5.68 -0.07
CA TYR A 78 17.57 -6.43 1.09
C TYR A 78 16.55 -7.52 0.68
N PRO A 79 16.73 -8.79 1.08
CA PRO A 79 15.87 -9.89 0.64
C PRO A 79 14.41 -9.72 1.09
N GLU A 80 14.15 -9.23 2.31
CA GLU A 80 12.80 -8.92 2.79
C GLU A 80 12.23 -7.61 2.21
N GLY A 81 13.09 -6.73 1.68
CA GLY A 81 12.70 -5.47 1.05
C GLY A 81 12.35 -5.62 -0.43
N ALA A 82 12.97 -6.60 -1.11
CA ALA A 82 12.80 -6.85 -2.53
C ALA A 82 11.35 -7.18 -2.92
N GLN A 83 10.59 -7.84 -2.04
CA GLN A 83 9.17 -8.16 -2.27
C GLN A 83 8.30 -6.91 -2.42
N TYR A 84 8.66 -5.80 -1.75
CA TYR A 84 7.89 -4.56 -1.73
C TYR A 84 8.33 -3.54 -2.80
N ALA A 85 9.52 -3.71 -3.37
CA ALA A 85 10.07 -2.84 -4.40
C ALA A 85 9.16 -2.61 -5.63
N PRO A 86 8.46 -3.62 -6.19
CA PRO A 86 7.53 -3.39 -7.30
C PRO A 86 6.28 -2.60 -6.88
N GLY A 87 5.78 -2.81 -5.66
CA GLY A 87 4.66 -2.02 -5.13
C GLY A 87 5.05 -0.56 -4.93
N LEU A 88 6.24 -0.31 -4.41
CA LEU A 88 6.78 1.04 -4.22
C LEU A 88 7.07 1.77 -5.54
N SER A 89 7.60 1.08 -6.55
CA SER A 89 7.88 1.71 -7.85
C SER A 89 6.59 2.15 -8.55
N ALA A 90 5.50 1.38 -8.44
CA ALA A 90 4.19 1.78 -8.93
C ALA A 90 3.66 3.03 -8.22
N VAL A 91 3.87 3.14 -6.90
CA VAL A 91 3.46 4.34 -6.14
C VAL A 91 4.26 5.57 -6.57
N LEU A 92 5.57 5.46 -6.78
CA LEU A 92 6.37 6.59 -7.29
C LEU A 92 5.94 7.05 -8.69
N GLN A 93 5.54 6.12 -9.56
CA GLN A 93 5.01 6.49 -10.89
C GLN A 93 3.68 7.26 -10.79
N SER A 94 2.85 6.92 -9.79
CA SER A 94 1.58 7.61 -9.56
C SER A 94 1.72 8.96 -8.85
N GLU A 95 2.71 9.10 -7.97
CA GLU A 95 2.93 10.30 -7.14
C GLU A 95 4.39 10.79 -7.28
N PRO A 96 4.71 11.60 -8.30
CA PRO A 96 6.10 12.01 -8.59
C PRO A 96 6.67 13.04 -7.61
N ASN A 97 5.82 13.74 -6.84
CA ASN A 97 6.24 14.76 -5.87
C ASN A 97 6.29 14.22 -4.43
N LEU A 98 6.59 12.93 -4.27
CA LEU A 98 6.58 12.30 -2.96
C LEU A 98 7.73 12.85 -2.10
N THR A 99 7.44 13.10 -0.81
CA THR A 99 8.49 13.40 0.16
C THR A 99 9.07 12.10 0.71
N PRO A 100 10.27 12.10 1.33
CA PRO A 100 10.79 10.92 2.02
C PRO A 100 9.83 10.35 3.07
N ALA A 101 9.11 11.21 3.79
CA ALA A 101 8.06 10.80 4.71
C ALA A 101 6.86 10.16 3.97
N GLY A 102 6.53 10.66 2.79
CA GLY A 102 5.54 10.06 1.90
C GLY A 102 5.94 8.68 1.41
N LEU A 103 7.24 8.44 1.15
CA LEU A 103 7.75 7.11 0.78
C LEU A 103 7.57 6.09 1.92
N LEU A 104 7.82 6.48 3.17
CA LEU A 104 7.55 5.63 4.33
C LEU A 104 6.06 5.33 4.48
N ALA A 105 5.20 6.31 4.26
CA ALA A 105 3.74 6.12 4.29
C ALA A 105 3.24 5.21 3.15
N ALA A 106 3.87 5.30 1.98
CA ALA A 106 3.62 4.41 0.85
C ALA A 106 4.05 2.97 1.18
N LEU A 107 5.25 2.79 1.74
CA LEU A 107 5.74 1.49 2.21
C LEU A 107 4.77 0.87 3.22
N ALA A 108 4.30 1.63 4.21
CA ALA A 108 3.32 1.14 5.18
C ALA A 108 2.01 0.69 4.52
N ARG A 109 1.56 1.36 3.46
CA ARG A 109 0.40 0.94 2.66
C ARG A 109 0.66 -0.37 1.92
N VAL A 110 1.79 -0.49 1.24
CA VAL A 110 2.18 -1.68 0.48
C VAL A 110 2.28 -2.88 1.42
N ILE A 111 2.99 -2.73 2.55
CA ILE A 111 3.11 -3.77 3.58
C ILE A 111 1.73 -4.18 4.08
N ARG A 112 0.83 -3.24 4.36
CA ARG A 112 -0.52 -3.56 4.83
C ARG A 112 -1.35 -4.33 3.79
N CYS A 113 -1.16 -4.04 2.50
CA CYS A 113 -1.85 -4.75 1.42
C CYS A 113 -1.31 -6.18 1.23
N GLU A 114 -0.01 -6.38 1.42
CA GLU A 114 0.65 -7.69 1.28
C GLU A 114 0.62 -8.52 2.57
N CYS A 115 0.36 -7.91 3.73
CA CYS A 115 0.27 -8.62 5.00
C CYS A 115 -1.03 -9.42 5.07
N VAL A 116 -0.91 -10.74 4.82
CA VAL A 116 -2.02 -11.68 4.97
C VAL A 116 -2.32 -11.87 6.46
N PRO A 117 -3.58 -11.71 6.91
CA PRO A 117 -3.94 -11.95 8.30
C PRO A 117 -3.65 -13.41 8.70
N ARG A 118 -3.25 -13.63 9.95
CA ARG A 118 -2.78 -14.95 10.44
C ARG A 118 -3.85 -16.02 10.28
N GLU A 119 -5.11 -15.64 10.41
CA GLU A 119 -6.27 -16.51 10.27
C GLU A 119 -6.41 -17.06 8.85
N GLN A 120 -5.97 -16.29 7.85
CA GLN A 120 -6.04 -16.68 6.45
C GLN A 120 -4.83 -17.53 6.04
N LEU A 121 -3.68 -17.34 6.68
CA LEU A 121 -2.53 -18.25 6.53
C LEU A 121 -2.85 -19.69 6.99
N LEU A 122 -3.73 -19.86 7.98
CA LEU A 122 -4.16 -21.19 8.43
C LEU A 122 -5.07 -21.91 7.41
N GLN A 123 -5.64 -21.19 6.45
CA GLN A 123 -6.43 -21.78 5.36
C GLN A 123 -5.55 -22.21 4.18
N ASP A 124 -4.35 -21.64 4.09
CA ASP A 124 -3.37 -22.00 3.07
C ASP A 124 -2.73 -23.36 3.41
N ARG A 125 -2.98 -24.35 2.54
CA ARG A 125 -2.50 -25.71 2.71
C ARG A 125 -0.98 -25.80 2.68
N GLU A 126 -0.34 -25.04 1.80
CA GLU A 126 1.12 -25.07 1.65
C GLU A 126 1.78 -24.53 2.92
N PHE A 127 1.21 -23.47 3.48
CA PHE A 127 1.67 -22.90 4.74
C PHE A 127 1.53 -23.89 5.90
N VAL A 128 0.36 -24.52 6.06
CA VAL A 128 0.12 -25.47 7.16
C VAL A 128 1.04 -26.69 7.04
N GLU A 129 1.21 -27.26 5.86
CA GLU A 129 2.08 -28.42 5.66
C GLU A 129 3.55 -28.08 5.95
N LYS A 130 4.05 -26.97 5.40
CA LYS A 130 5.46 -26.60 5.51
C LYS A 130 5.85 -26.03 6.87
N TYR A 131 4.98 -25.26 7.53
CA TYR A 131 5.34 -24.53 8.74
C TYR A 131 4.67 -25.05 10.01
N VAL A 132 3.45 -25.60 9.92
CA VAL A 132 2.70 -26.07 11.11
C VAL A 132 2.92 -27.56 11.35
N LEU A 133 2.74 -28.40 10.33
CA LEU A 133 2.88 -29.86 10.46
C LEU A 133 4.34 -30.32 10.50
N THR A 134 5.27 -29.52 9.98
CA THR A 134 6.71 -29.81 10.10
C THR A 134 7.23 -29.60 11.53
N ASN A 135 6.48 -28.87 12.38
CA ASN A 135 6.86 -28.67 13.77
C ASN A 135 6.54 -29.91 14.63
N GLU A 136 7.58 -30.54 15.16
CA GLU A 136 7.48 -31.77 15.96
C GLU A 136 6.67 -31.57 17.25
N ASP A 137 6.82 -30.43 17.94
CA ASP A 137 6.11 -30.17 19.21
C ASP A 137 4.59 -30.10 18.98
N ILE A 138 4.17 -29.47 17.89
CA ILE A 138 2.75 -29.31 17.53
C ILE A 138 2.16 -30.66 17.13
N THR A 139 2.86 -31.42 16.30
CA THR A 139 2.40 -32.74 15.86
C THR A 139 2.33 -33.71 17.03
N GLU A 140 3.33 -33.73 17.91
CA GLU A 140 3.31 -34.55 19.11
C GLU A 140 2.15 -34.15 20.05
N TYR A 141 1.91 -32.85 20.23
CA TYR A 141 0.77 -32.36 21.02
C TYR A 141 -0.57 -32.86 20.46
N ILE A 142 -0.78 -32.75 19.14
CA ILE A 142 -2.00 -33.22 18.47
C ILE A 142 -2.18 -34.72 18.65
N LEU A 143 -1.10 -35.51 18.45
CA LEU A 143 -1.11 -36.96 18.61
C LEU A 143 -1.42 -37.37 20.05
N ARG A 144 -0.76 -36.76 21.04
CA ARG A 144 -1.02 -37.03 22.46
C ARG A 144 -2.46 -36.70 22.85
N LYS A 145 -3.01 -35.58 22.36
CA LYS A 145 -4.40 -35.20 22.60
C LYS A 145 -5.38 -36.22 22.02
N TYR A 146 -5.13 -36.67 20.78
CA TYR A 146 -5.97 -37.66 20.10
C TYR A 146 -5.91 -39.04 20.75
N LEU A 147 -4.70 -39.56 21.00
CA LEU A 147 -4.49 -40.85 21.67
C LEU A 147 -5.02 -40.84 23.11
N GLY A 148 -4.88 -39.71 23.81
CA GLY A 148 -5.48 -39.53 25.14
C GLY A 148 -7.00 -39.59 25.12
N GLY A 149 -7.66 -39.08 24.07
CA GLY A 149 -9.10 -39.21 23.87
C GLY A 149 -9.53 -40.65 23.63
N LEU A 150 -8.79 -41.38 22.79
CA LEU A 150 -9.01 -42.81 22.53
C LEU A 150 -8.89 -43.66 23.80
N LEU A 151 -7.87 -43.39 24.62
CA LEU A 151 -7.70 -44.07 25.92
C LEU A 151 -8.85 -43.79 26.89
N ARG A 152 -9.48 -42.62 26.80
CA ARG A 152 -10.69 -42.26 27.57
C ARG A 152 -11.98 -42.84 26.99
N GLY A 153 -11.92 -43.58 25.88
CA GLY A 153 -13.10 -44.18 25.24
C GLY A 153 -13.86 -43.24 24.30
N GLU A 154 -13.27 -42.10 23.91
CA GLU A 154 -13.82 -41.27 22.84
C GLU A 154 -13.72 -42.04 21.51
N THR A 155 -14.85 -42.27 20.83
CA THR A 155 -14.85 -42.97 19.54
C THR A 155 -14.11 -42.13 18.50
N PRO A 156 -13.13 -42.70 17.78
CA PRO A 156 -12.43 -41.98 16.73
C PRO A 156 -13.43 -41.48 15.69
N ARG A 157 -13.35 -40.20 15.30
CA ARG A 157 -14.22 -39.64 14.27
C ARG A 157 -13.74 -40.10 12.90
N SER A 158 -14.67 -40.48 12.02
CA SER A 158 -14.30 -40.71 10.63
C SER A 158 -13.96 -39.38 9.95
N ILE A 159 -13.19 -39.43 8.87
CA ILE A 159 -12.74 -38.26 8.11
C ILE A 159 -13.94 -37.45 7.56
N SER A 160 -15.12 -38.07 7.41
CA SER A 160 -16.37 -37.39 7.01
C SER A 160 -17.12 -36.73 8.17
N GLY A 161 -16.57 -36.70 9.39
CA GLY A 161 -17.17 -36.05 10.55
C GLY A 161 -18.29 -36.85 11.23
N ALA A 162 -18.76 -37.93 10.61
CA ALA A 162 -19.60 -38.92 11.28
C ALA A 162 -18.75 -39.73 12.27
N GLY A 163 -19.21 -39.88 13.51
CA GLY A 163 -18.54 -40.70 14.52
C GLY A 163 -18.17 -42.06 13.92
N GLY A 164 -16.88 -42.43 14.03
CA GLY A 164 -16.38 -43.65 13.43
C GLY A 164 -17.08 -44.85 14.05
N PHE A 165 -17.59 -45.71 13.18
CA PHE A 165 -18.14 -46.99 13.57
C PHE A 165 -17.01 -47.82 14.19
N MET A 166 -17.06 -48.03 15.50
CA MET A 166 -16.39 -49.19 16.09
C MET A 166 -17.02 -50.41 15.41
N PRO A 167 -16.28 -51.24 14.66
CA PRO A 167 -16.81 -52.52 14.28
C PRO A 167 -17.16 -53.20 15.59
N ALA A 168 -18.46 -53.37 15.85
CA ALA A 168 -18.92 -54.22 16.91
C ALA A 168 -18.27 -55.57 16.62
N CYS A 169 -17.23 -55.90 17.39
CA CYS A 169 -16.53 -57.16 17.27
C CYS A 169 -17.61 -58.23 17.18
N GLU A 170 -17.60 -59.03 16.10
CA GLU A 170 -18.64 -60.04 15.92
C GLU A 170 -18.73 -60.83 17.22
N ARG A 171 -19.94 -60.92 17.80
CA ARG A 171 -20.13 -61.74 19.00
C ARG A 171 -19.65 -63.13 18.62
N ARG A 172 -18.52 -63.58 19.20
CA ARG A 172 -18.02 -64.95 19.02
C ARG A 172 -19.14 -65.89 19.46
N ARG A 173 -19.84 -66.47 18.49
CA ARG A 173 -20.85 -67.51 18.72
C ARG A 173 -20.16 -68.84 18.54
N ALA A 174 -20.43 -69.77 19.46
CA ALA A 174 -19.93 -71.12 19.32
C ALA A 174 -20.54 -71.74 18.06
N SER A 175 -19.70 -72.36 17.25
CA SER A 175 -20.15 -73.16 16.11
C SER A 175 -20.53 -74.59 16.53
N SER A 176 -20.08 -75.03 17.70
CA SER A 176 -20.35 -76.37 18.25
C SER A 176 -20.62 -76.35 19.76
N ILE A 177 -21.25 -77.41 20.27
CA ILE A 177 -21.52 -77.60 21.70
C ILE A 177 -20.23 -77.67 22.52
N GLU A 178 -19.19 -78.31 22.00
CA GLU A 178 -17.89 -78.40 22.68
C GLU A 178 -17.22 -77.03 22.80
N GLU A 179 -17.31 -76.22 21.75
CA GLU A 179 -16.77 -74.86 21.72
C GLU A 179 -17.55 -73.94 22.68
N ALA A 180 -18.88 -74.10 22.76
CA ALA A 180 -19.72 -73.40 23.73
C ALA A 180 -19.34 -73.77 25.17
N GLY A 181 -19.07 -75.05 25.44
CA GLY A 181 -18.61 -75.53 26.74
C GLY A 181 -17.27 -74.92 27.17
N LYS A 182 -16.29 -74.85 26.25
CA LYS A 182 -15.00 -74.21 26.51
C LYS A 182 -15.14 -72.72 26.81
N MET A 183 -15.97 -72.00 26.05
CA MET A 183 -16.22 -70.58 26.29
C MET A 183 -16.93 -70.31 27.62
N ALA A 184 -17.88 -71.17 27.99
CA ALA A 184 -18.55 -71.09 29.30
C ALA A 184 -17.56 -71.34 30.44
N ALA A 185 -16.73 -72.38 30.35
CA ALA A 185 -15.73 -72.71 31.37
C ALA A 185 -14.75 -71.55 31.62
N GLN A 186 -14.25 -70.91 30.55
CA GLN A 186 -13.39 -69.73 30.64
C GLN A 186 -14.08 -68.52 31.27
N SER A 187 -15.39 -68.37 31.05
CA SER A 187 -16.19 -67.27 31.61
C SER A 187 -16.42 -67.42 33.12
N PHE A 188 -16.47 -68.67 33.63
CA PHE A 188 -16.64 -68.95 35.05
C PHE A 188 -15.31 -69.01 35.81
N SER A 189 -14.19 -69.33 35.15
CA SER A 189 -12.87 -69.41 35.80
C SER A 189 -12.31 -68.06 36.23
N GLY A 190 -12.76 -66.94 35.64
CA GLY A 190 -12.36 -65.58 36.00
C GLY A 190 -13.18 -64.92 37.12
N ARG A 191 -14.12 -65.64 37.76
CA ARG A 191 -15.02 -65.11 38.82
C ARG A 191 -14.78 -65.72 40.21
N ARG A 192 -13.54 -66.05 40.54
CA ARG A 192 -13.13 -66.36 41.92
C ARG A 192 -12.08 -65.38 42.39
#